data_AF-A0A7H9AJK4-F1
#
_entry.id   AF-A0A7H9AJK4-F1
#
_cell.length_a   1.000
_cell.length_b   1.000
_cell.length_c   1.000
_cell.angle_alpha   90.00
_cell.angle_beta   90.00
_cell.angle_gamma   90.00
#
_symmetry.space_group_name_H-M   'P 1'
#
loop_
_entity.id
_entity.type
_entity.pdbx_description
1 polymer ?
#
loop_
_entity_poly.entity_id
_entity_poly.type
_entity_poly.pdbx_seq_one_letter_code
_entity_poly.pdbx_strand_id
1 'polypeptide(L)'
;MSRFLFVILLPLLFFSCSDVEKKTLSEGMWLTELEITDTEVLPFNFKLIKDNESHYKIEIYNADEVIQVDEIEVKNDSIFIKAPVFEGYLAGTFNKNVITGSFIKESLDRVVPFKAYHNVSYRFKNKGSSNKDVNGIWKTEFLPNTPDSYLGKGIFEQKGDKVTGTFRTTTGDYRYLEGIVDGDSLKLSAFDGAHAFLFTAKVSDSTLNGIFYSGNHSRESFVAKRDDTFELPDANSLTFLKEGYDTLAFSFPNVEGDMVSLQDEAFKNKVVLVQIMGTWCPNCLDETKFYTKYLKSNQNDDLKVVALAFEYAKTKEAAFKSIERLQKRIGVPYPILLAQYGTADKAKAQEKLPMLNHILSYPTTIFIDKNGEVRKIHTGFNGPATGEKHIAFKKEFSEFVTILLNE
;
A
#
# COMPACT_ATOMS: atom_id res chain seq x y z
N MET A 1 83.82 32.77 26.08
CA MET A 1 83.16 32.75 24.75
C MET A 1 81.97 31.80 24.82
N SER A 2 80.80 32.31 24.40
CA SER A 2 79.52 31.66 24.07
C SER A 2 78.87 30.65 25.03
N ARG A 3 77.76 31.06 25.66
CA ARG A 3 76.74 30.21 26.28
C ARG A 3 75.59 30.03 25.26
N PHE A 4 75.29 28.79 24.89
CA PHE A 4 74.14 28.42 24.05
C PHE A 4 72.83 28.56 24.83
N LEU A 5 71.88 29.32 24.28
CA LEU A 5 70.49 29.38 24.74
C LEU A 5 69.64 28.52 23.79
N PHE A 6 69.14 27.40 24.29
CA PHE A 6 68.27 26.49 23.54
C PHE A 6 66.82 26.97 23.70
N VAL A 7 66.26 27.59 22.66
CA VAL A 7 64.84 27.98 22.61
C VAL A 7 64.06 26.78 22.07
N ILE A 8 63.28 26.14 22.94
CA ILE A 8 62.33 25.09 22.58
C ILE A 8 61.11 25.76 21.95
N LEU A 9 60.92 25.54 20.65
CA LEU A 9 59.76 25.99 19.89
C LEU A 9 58.64 24.94 20.04
N LEU A 10 57.60 25.27 20.80
CA LEU A 10 56.40 24.44 20.96
C LEU A 10 55.46 24.72 19.77
N PRO A 11 55.07 23.73 18.94
CA PRO A 11 54.10 23.97 17.88
C PRO A 11 52.69 24.03 18.50
N LEU A 12 52.10 25.23 18.50
CA LEU A 12 50.67 25.43 18.75
C LEU A 12 49.88 24.79 17.61
N LEU A 13 49.33 23.60 17.87
CA LEU A 13 48.29 22.99 17.04
C LEU A 13 47.02 23.83 17.18
N PHE A 14 46.80 24.76 16.24
CA PHE A 14 45.52 25.41 16.05
C PHE A 14 44.52 24.35 15.56
N PHE A 15 43.75 23.77 16.49
CA PHE A 15 42.50 23.10 16.18
C PHE A 15 41.51 24.15 15.66
N SER A 16 41.52 24.38 14.35
CA SER A 16 40.43 25.05 13.65
C SER A 16 39.20 24.13 13.71
N CYS A 17 38.36 24.31 14.74
CA CYS A 17 36.97 23.86 14.67
C CYS A 17 36.31 24.70 13.57
N SER A 18 36.24 24.17 12.36
CA SER A 18 35.28 24.67 11.38
C SER A 18 33.89 24.36 11.93
N ASP A 19 33.09 25.40 12.21
CA ASP A 19 31.66 25.27 12.43
C ASP A 19 31.07 24.52 11.23
N VAL A 20 30.77 23.22 11.41
CA VAL A 20 30.10 22.43 10.40
C VAL A 20 28.70 23.00 10.29
N GLU A 21 28.45 23.77 9.24
CA GLU A 21 27.14 24.34 8.95
C GLU A 21 26.10 23.21 8.99
N LYS A 22 25.22 23.28 10.00
CA LYS A 22 24.23 22.23 10.24
C LYS A 22 23.26 22.20 9.07
N LYS A 23 23.42 21.24 8.17
CA LYS A 23 22.50 21.06 7.04
C LYS A 23 21.09 20.85 7.59
N THR A 24 20.16 21.64 7.08
CA THR A 24 18.73 21.58 7.45
C THR A 24 17.91 21.27 6.21
N LEU A 25 16.90 20.42 6.36
CA LEU A 25 15.94 20.15 5.30
C LEU A 25 14.98 21.33 5.16
N SER A 26 14.72 21.73 3.92
CA SER A 26 13.77 22.80 3.61
C SER A 26 12.33 22.30 3.74
N GLU A 27 11.54 22.97 4.58
CA GLU A 27 10.09 22.73 4.68
C GLU A 27 9.37 23.13 3.40
N GLY A 28 8.20 22.53 3.15
CA GLY A 28 7.38 22.78 1.96
C GLY A 28 7.27 21.58 1.03
N MET A 29 6.85 21.85 -0.20
CA MET A 29 6.59 20.81 -1.20
C MET A 29 7.88 20.26 -1.80
N TRP A 30 7.90 18.95 -2.00
CA TRP A 30 8.94 18.21 -2.70
C TRP A 30 8.30 17.33 -3.78
N LEU A 31 8.87 17.35 -4.99
CA LEU A 31 8.58 16.36 -6.03
C LEU A 31 9.65 15.27 -5.96
N THR A 32 9.24 14.04 -5.65
CA THR A 32 10.10 12.86 -5.70
C THR A 32 9.91 12.12 -7.00
N GLU A 33 10.99 11.79 -7.68
CA GLU A 33 11.02 10.97 -8.90
C GLU A 33 11.77 9.68 -8.59
N LEU A 34 11.07 8.53 -8.59
CA LEU A 34 11.73 7.22 -8.54
C LEU A 34 12.14 6.80 -9.95
N GLU A 35 13.33 6.25 -10.09
CA GLU A 35 13.89 5.75 -11.35
C GLU A 35 13.31 4.35 -11.64
N ILE A 36 12.36 4.27 -12.58
CA ILE A 36 11.66 3.02 -12.94
C ILE A 36 12.40 2.29 -14.06
N THR A 37 12.82 3.03 -15.08
CA THR A 37 13.74 2.59 -16.14
C THR A 37 14.73 3.72 -16.43
N ASP A 38 15.63 3.52 -17.40
CA ASP A 38 16.51 4.59 -17.89
C ASP A 38 15.75 5.81 -18.47
N THR A 39 14.46 5.65 -18.80
CA THR A 39 13.64 6.67 -19.46
C THR A 39 12.38 7.07 -18.70
N GLU A 40 11.84 6.18 -17.86
CA GLU A 40 10.61 6.41 -17.12
C GLU A 40 10.90 6.66 -15.64
N VAL A 41 10.26 7.69 -15.10
CA VAL A 41 10.30 8.01 -13.67
C VAL A 41 8.88 8.03 -13.12
N LEU A 42 8.73 7.60 -11.87
CA LEU A 42 7.49 7.72 -11.13
C LEU A 42 7.56 8.97 -10.25
N PRO A 43 6.79 10.03 -10.56
CA PRO A 43 6.70 11.20 -9.71
C PRO A 43 5.67 11.02 -8.61
N PHE A 44 5.97 11.47 -7.39
CA PHE A 44 4.98 11.73 -6.36
C PHE A 44 5.38 12.94 -5.54
N ASN A 45 4.39 13.65 -4.97
CA ASN A 45 4.65 14.82 -4.16
C ASN A 45 4.55 14.47 -2.67
N PHE A 46 5.43 15.07 -1.88
CA PHE A 46 5.26 15.11 -0.44
C PHE A 46 5.50 16.52 0.10
N LYS A 47 4.89 16.84 1.25
CA LYS A 47 5.16 18.09 1.98
C LYS A 47 5.92 17.77 3.25
N LEU A 48 7.08 18.41 3.41
CA LEU A 48 7.83 18.37 4.65
C LEU A 48 7.38 19.51 5.58
N ILE A 49 7.06 19.16 6.82
CA ILE A 49 6.57 20.08 7.84
C ILE A 49 7.41 19.86 9.10
N LYS A 50 7.73 20.92 9.86
CA LYS A 50 8.16 20.80 11.25
C LYS A 50 7.00 21.06 12.18
N ASP A 51 6.86 20.23 13.21
CA ASP A 51 5.93 20.54 14.29
C ASP A 51 6.54 21.56 15.28
N ASN A 52 5.74 21.92 16.28
CA ASN A 52 6.12 22.91 17.30
C ASN A 52 7.36 22.49 18.12
N GLU A 53 7.69 21.20 18.13
CA GLU A 53 8.85 20.62 18.83
C GLU A 53 10.04 20.43 17.88
N SER A 54 9.96 20.97 16.65
CA SER A 54 10.97 20.83 15.59
C SER A 54 11.18 19.40 15.08
N HIS A 55 10.21 18.50 15.30
CA HIS A 55 10.23 17.18 14.68
C HIS A 55 9.70 17.27 13.25
N TYR A 56 10.35 16.55 12.32
CA TYR A 56 9.90 16.47 10.94
C TYR A 56 8.68 15.56 10.81
N LYS A 57 7.72 15.98 9.98
CA LYS A 57 6.59 15.19 9.51
C LYS A 57 6.49 15.32 7.99
N ILE A 58 6.04 14.26 7.34
CA ILE A 58 5.81 14.23 5.90
C ILE A 58 4.36 13.90 5.61
N GLU A 59 3.76 14.65 4.70
CA GLU A 59 2.49 14.33 4.07
C GLU A 59 2.77 13.87 2.63
N ILE A 60 2.55 12.60 2.31
CA ILE A 60 2.60 12.09 0.93
C ILE A 60 1.21 12.24 0.32
N TYR A 61 1.13 12.80 -0.89
CA TYR A 61 -0.15 13.03 -1.56
C TYR A 61 -0.36 12.06 -2.73
N ASN A 62 -1.57 11.52 -2.84
CA ASN A 62 -2.06 10.71 -3.96
C ASN A 62 -3.52 11.11 -4.23
N ALA A 63 -3.76 12.06 -5.15
CA ALA A 63 -5.09 12.66 -5.36
C ALA A 63 -5.74 13.07 -4.01
N ASP A 64 -6.84 12.41 -3.62
CA ASP A 64 -7.57 12.68 -2.38
C ASP A 64 -6.96 12.00 -1.12
N GLU A 65 -5.99 11.10 -1.30
CA GLU A 65 -5.29 10.45 -0.19
C GLU A 65 -4.09 11.28 0.29
N VAL A 66 -4.02 11.44 1.61
CA VAL A 66 -2.86 12.00 2.31
C VAL A 66 -2.34 10.98 3.30
N ILE A 67 -1.10 10.54 3.10
CA ILE A 67 -0.42 9.59 4.00
C ILE A 67 0.50 10.37 4.92
N GLN A 68 0.23 10.29 6.22
CA GLN A 68 1.01 10.93 7.27
C GLN A 68 2.19 10.04 7.67
N VAL A 69 3.40 10.59 7.61
CA VAL A 69 4.64 9.91 7.98
C VAL A 69 5.34 10.69 9.09
N ASP A 70 5.55 10.02 10.21
CA ASP A 70 6.08 10.58 11.46
C ASP A 70 7.37 9.87 11.95
N GLU A 71 7.81 8.81 11.26
CA GLU A 71 9.08 8.13 11.52
C GLU A 71 10.15 8.64 10.54
N ILE A 72 10.74 9.79 10.89
CA ILE A 72 11.76 10.48 10.10
C ILE A 72 13.01 10.71 10.95
N GLU A 73 14.14 10.17 10.51
CA GLU A 73 15.43 10.37 11.15
C GLU A 73 16.35 11.19 10.25
N VAL A 74 16.95 12.23 10.84
CA VAL A 74 17.89 13.12 10.15
C VAL A 74 19.17 13.18 10.96
N LYS A 75 20.29 12.77 10.36
CA LYS A 75 21.62 12.81 10.98
C LYS A 75 22.63 13.39 10.00
N ASN A 76 23.19 14.55 10.33
CA ASN A 76 24.04 15.34 9.45
C ASN A 76 23.32 15.63 8.12
N ASP A 77 23.76 15.00 7.03
CA ASP A 77 23.19 15.11 5.70
C ASP A 77 22.47 13.84 5.24
N SER A 78 22.28 12.88 6.14
CA SER A 78 21.53 11.65 5.90
C SER A 78 20.09 11.79 6.38
N ILE A 79 19.16 11.22 5.61
CA ILE A 79 17.73 11.18 5.90
C ILE A 79 17.22 9.74 5.74
N PHE A 80 16.38 9.33 6.68
CA PHE A 80 15.65 8.07 6.65
C PHE A 80 14.17 8.34 6.94
N ILE A 81 13.29 7.90 6.06
CA ILE A 81 11.83 8.09 6.14
C ILE A 81 11.18 6.72 6.05
N LYS A 82 10.56 6.25 7.13
CA LYS A 82 9.93 4.94 7.17
C LYS A 82 8.42 5.04 6.95
N ALA A 83 7.88 4.24 6.03
CA ALA A 83 6.44 4.21 5.79
C ALA A 83 5.67 3.81 7.07
N PRO A 84 4.46 4.33 7.33
CA PRO A 84 3.80 4.20 8.62
C PRO A 84 3.48 2.75 9.04
N VAL A 85 3.00 1.93 8.11
CA VAL A 85 2.61 0.53 8.37
C VAL A 85 3.55 -0.43 7.66
N PHE A 86 3.88 -0.14 6.41
CA PHE A 86 4.69 -1.02 5.57
C PHE A 86 6.17 -1.02 5.94
N GLU A 87 6.88 -2.05 5.51
CA GLU A 87 8.34 -2.15 5.70
C GLU A 87 9.15 -1.16 4.87
N GLY A 88 8.56 -0.63 3.78
CA GLY A 88 9.26 0.21 2.82
C GLY A 88 9.74 1.52 3.44
N TYR A 89 10.94 1.95 3.05
CA TYR A 89 11.52 3.20 3.53
C TYR A 89 12.31 3.92 2.43
N LEU A 90 12.39 5.25 2.54
CA LEU A 90 13.28 6.09 1.74
C LEU A 90 14.53 6.39 2.57
N ALA A 91 15.71 6.10 2.04
CA ALA A 91 16.98 6.42 2.69
C ALA A 91 17.89 7.14 1.69
N GLY A 92 18.57 8.19 2.13
CA GLY A 92 19.43 8.96 1.24
C GLY A 92 20.20 10.07 1.93
N THR A 93 20.78 10.93 1.10
CA THR A 93 21.45 12.15 1.52
C THR A 93 20.75 13.38 0.97
N PHE A 94 20.90 14.52 1.63
CA PHE A 94 20.25 15.75 1.23
C PHE A 94 21.17 16.97 1.25
N ASN A 95 20.80 17.94 0.41
CA ASN A 95 21.18 19.33 0.56
C ASN A 95 19.90 20.18 0.65
N LYS A 96 20.04 21.51 0.58
CA LYS A 96 18.92 22.44 0.73
C LYS A 96 17.76 22.20 -0.24
N ASN A 97 18.05 21.75 -1.48
CA ASN A 97 17.08 21.70 -2.56
C ASN A 97 16.86 20.29 -3.14
N VAL A 98 17.73 19.34 -2.81
CA VAL A 98 17.72 17.98 -3.39
C VAL A 98 17.93 16.93 -2.32
N ILE A 99 17.13 15.87 -2.38
CA ILE A 99 17.39 14.59 -1.69
C ILE A 99 17.71 13.55 -2.76
N THR A 100 18.78 12.79 -2.57
CA THR A 100 19.15 11.67 -3.44
C THR A 100 19.26 10.41 -2.59
N GLY A 101 18.60 9.34 -3.01
CA GLY A 101 18.56 8.12 -2.22
C GLY A 101 17.91 6.96 -2.95
N SER A 102 17.40 6.02 -2.17
CA SER A 102 16.65 4.87 -2.66
C SER A 102 15.41 4.60 -1.81
N PHE A 103 14.34 4.15 -2.47
CA PHE A 103 13.22 3.45 -1.85
C PHE A 103 13.58 1.97 -1.74
N ILE A 104 13.54 1.41 -0.53
CA ILE A 104 14.06 0.08 -0.22
C ILE A 104 12.97 -0.77 0.44
N LYS A 105 12.87 -2.04 0.01
CA LYS A 105 12.06 -3.09 0.65
C LYS A 105 12.94 -4.33 0.85
N GLU A 106 13.43 -4.51 2.07
CA GLU A 106 14.44 -5.53 2.41
C GLU A 106 13.94 -6.96 2.20
N SER A 107 12.70 -7.27 2.63
CA SER A 107 12.16 -8.63 2.50
C SER A 107 12.03 -9.10 1.05
N LEU A 108 11.99 -8.16 0.10
CA LEU A 108 11.84 -8.43 -1.33
C LEU A 108 13.13 -8.18 -2.12
N ASP A 109 14.23 -7.77 -1.46
CA ASP A 109 15.48 -7.36 -2.09
C ASP A 109 15.29 -6.29 -3.18
N ARG A 110 14.35 -5.35 -2.96
CA ARG A 110 14.01 -4.29 -3.92
C ARG A 110 14.62 -2.97 -3.53
N VAL A 111 15.26 -2.32 -4.49
CA VAL A 111 15.87 -0.99 -4.36
C VAL A 111 15.52 -0.19 -5.59
N VAL A 112 14.88 0.97 -5.41
CA VAL A 112 14.51 1.90 -6.48
C VAL A 112 15.16 3.25 -6.19
N PRO A 113 16.15 3.70 -6.98
CA PRO A 113 16.76 5.02 -6.78
C PRO A 113 15.72 6.14 -6.91
N PHE A 114 15.93 7.25 -6.20
CA PHE A 114 15.09 8.43 -6.34
C PHE A 114 15.88 9.72 -6.20
N LYS A 115 15.32 10.79 -6.77
CA LYS A 115 15.67 12.18 -6.46
C LYS A 115 14.42 12.95 -6.06
N ALA A 116 14.52 13.78 -5.03
CA ALA A 116 13.45 14.69 -4.64
C ALA A 116 13.90 16.14 -4.76
N TYR A 117 13.05 17.00 -5.32
CA TYR A 117 13.33 18.40 -5.61
C TYR A 117 12.40 19.32 -4.82
N HIS A 118 12.99 20.24 -4.06
CA HIS A 118 12.27 21.20 -3.24
C HIS A 118 11.54 22.26 -4.09
N ASN A 119 10.41 22.75 -3.57
CA ASN A 119 9.59 23.81 -4.14
C ASN A 119 9.02 23.48 -5.53
N VAL A 120 8.74 22.19 -5.78
CA VAL A 120 8.08 21.72 -7.00
C VAL A 120 6.73 21.10 -6.62
N SER A 121 5.63 21.73 -7.07
CA SER A 121 4.26 21.33 -6.73
C SER A 121 3.54 20.56 -7.83
N TYR A 122 3.99 20.64 -9.09
CA TYR A 122 3.45 19.79 -10.14
C TYR A 122 3.95 18.36 -9.95
N ARG A 123 3.10 17.36 -10.26
CA ARG A 123 3.49 15.94 -10.28
C ARG A 123 4.15 15.57 -11.59
N PHE A 124 3.49 15.87 -12.70
CA PHE A 124 4.01 15.68 -14.04
C PHE A 124 4.21 17.04 -14.71
N LYS A 125 5.34 17.20 -15.39
CA LYS A 125 5.57 18.39 -16.22
C LYS A 125 4.68 18.32 -17.45
N ASN A 126 3.76 19.27 -17.56
CA ASN A 126 2.91 19.44 -18.74
C ASN A 126 3.68 20.14 -19.86
N LYS A 127 3.72 19.55 -21.07
CA LYS A 127 4.41 20.12 -22.24
C LYS A 127 3.45 20.79 -23.24
N GLY A 128 2.14 20.55 -23.15
CA GLY A 128 1.15 21.18 -24.03
C GLY A 128 -0.30 20.91 -23.62
N SER A 129 -1.22 21.70 -24.14
CA SER A 129 -2.66 21.48 -23.92
C SER A 129 -3.11 20.17 -24.59
N SER A 130 -3.88 19.34 -23.88
CA SER A 130 -4.54 18.18 -24.48
C SER A 130 -5.98 18.49 -24.90
N ASN A 131 -6.44 17.88 -25.99
CA ASN A 131 -7.85 17.82 -26.36
C ASN A 131 -8.46 16.42 -26.14
N LYS A 132 -7.73 15.52 -25.49
CA LYS A 132 -8.19 14.16 -25.21
C LYS A 132 -8.96 14.11 -23.90
N ASP A 133 -10.02 13.30 -23.91
CA ASP A 133 -10.90 13.08 -22.76
C ASP A 133 -10.80 11.64 -22.28
N VAL A 134 -10.35 11.45 -21.05
CA VAL A 134 -10.23 10.14 -20.40
C VAL A 134 -11.29 9.90 -19.32
N ASN A 135 -12.23 10.83 -19.10
CA ASN A 135 -13.30 10.66 -18.11
C ASN A 135 -14.08 9.35 -18.30
N GLY A 136 -14.55 8.75 -17.22
CA GLY A 136 -15.49 7.63 -17.27
C GLY A 136 -14.85 6.26 -17.06
N ILE A 137 -15.53 5.22 -17.53
CA ILE A 137 -15.19 3.82 -17.24
C ILE A 137 -14.51 3.17 -18.44
N TRP A 138 -13.46 2.41 -18.13
CA TRP A 138 -12.63 1.73 -19.12
C TRP A 138 -12.49 0.26 -18.78
N LYS A 139 -13.06 -0.61 -19.61
CA LYS A 139 -12.78 -2.05 -19.58
C LYS A 139 -11.33 -2.25 -19.98
N THR A 140 -10.51 -2.70 -19.04
CA THR A 140 -9.06 -2.83 -19.19
C THR A 140 -8.67 -4.30 -19.19
N GLU A 141 -7.79 -4.68 -20.10
CA GLU A 141 -7.13 -5.97 -20.11
C GLU A 141 -5.63 -5.74 -19.86
N PHE A 142 -5.12 -6.31 -18.78
CA PHE A 142 -3.69 -6.34 -18.46
C PHE A 142 -3.07 -7.61 -19.01
N LEU A 143 -1.80 -7.51 -19.43
CA LEU A 143 -1.06 -8.60 -20.10
C LEU A 143 -1.86 -9.24 -21.26
N PRO A 144 -2.43 -8.43 -22.17
CA PRO A 144 -3.26 -8.96 -23.25
C PRO A 144 -2.47 -9.95 -24.12
N ASN A 145 -3.14 -11.02 -24.56
CA ASN A 145 -2.57 -12.12 -25.34
C ASN A 145 -1.52 -12.96 -24.61
N THR A 146 -1.52 -12.98 -23.28
CA THR A 146 -0.73 -13.93 -22.48
C THR A 146 -1.64 -14.83 -21.63
N PRO A 147 -1.14 -15.99 -21.15
CA PRO A 147 -1.88 -16.84 -20.20
C PRO A 147 -2.21 -16.15 -18.87
N ASP A 148 -1.45 -15.10 -18.52
CA ASP A 148 -1.59 -14.34 -17.28
C ASP A 148 -2.52 -13.11 -17.45
N SER A 149 -3.24 -13.00 -18.58
CA SER A 149 -4.17 -11.90 -18.84
C SER A 149 -5.26 -11.82 -17.76
N TYR A 150 -5.55 -10.60 -17.31
CA TYR A 150 -6.63 -10.35 -16.37
C TYR A 150 -7.37 -9.05 -16.67
N LEU A 151 -8.65 -9.02 -16.30
CA LEU A 151 -9.51 -7.86 -16.49
C LEU A 151 -9.41 -6.89 -15.33
N GLY A 152 -9.45 -5.60 -15.66
CA GLY A 152 -9.62 -4.50 -14.75
C GLY A 152 -10.66 -3.50 -15.24
N LYS A 153 -11.10 -2.64 -14.34
CA LYS A 153 -12.01 -1.53 -14.59
C LYS A 153 -11.32 -0.23 -14.22
N GLY A 154 -10.86 0.52 -15.22
CA GLY A 154 -10.37 1.88 -15.05
C GLY A 154 -11.54 2.82 -14.78
N ILE A 155 -11.38 3.72 -13.81
CA ILE A 155 -12.37 4.72 -13.42
C ILE A 155 -11.61 6.04 -13.30
N PHE A 156 -11.86 6.98 -14.21
CA PHE A 156 -11.11 8.24 -14.25
C PHE A 156 -12.03 9.45 -14.24
N GLU A 157 -11.56 10.48 -13.54
CA GLU A 157 -12.08 11.83 -13.60
C GLU A 157 -10.99 12.76 -14.13
N GLN A 158 -11.35 13.64 -15.05
CA GLN A 158 -10.46 14.61 -15.66
C GLN A 158 -11.02 16.03 -15.52
N LYS A 159 -10.19 16.94 -15.03
CA LYS A 159 -10.47 18.38 -14.90
C LYS A 159 -9.36 19.15 -15.60
N GLY A 160 -9.64 19.64 -16.81
CA GLY A 160 -8.60 20.18 -17.70
C GLY A 160 -7.60 19.08 -18.05
N ASP A 161 -6.31 19.32 -17.84
CA ASP A 161 -5.27 18.32 -18.08
C ASP A 161 -5.06 17.38 -16.87
N LYS A 162 -5.61 17.69 -15.69
CA LYS A 162 -5.43 16.86 -14.49
C LYS A 162 -6.36 15.65 -14.54
N VAL A 163 -5.82 14.47 -14.24
CA VAL A 163 -6.56 13.21 -14.15
C VAL A 163 -6.37 12.59 -12.78
N THR A 164 -7.45 12.09 -12.21
CA THR A 164 -7.45 11.26 -11.01
C THR A 164 -8.26 10.00 -11.26
N GLY A 165 -8.00 8.93 -10.52
CA GLY A 165 -8.81 7.71 -10.63
C GLY A 165 -8.14 6.48 -10.05
N THR A 166 -8.58 5.33 -10.52
CA THR A 166 -7.99 4.04 -10.15
C THR A 166 -8.29 2.98 -11.20
N PHE A 167 -7.62 1.83 -11.09
CA PHE A 167 -8.09 0.59 -11.72
C PHE A 167 -8.55 -0.35 -10.62
N ARG A 168 -9.73 -0.93 -10.78
CA ARG A 168 -10.21 -2.07 -9.99
C ARG A 168 -9.88 -3.36 -10.72
N THR A 169 -9.58 -4.41 -9.98
CA THR A 169 -9.44 -5.79 -10.45
C THR A 169 -10.30 -6.70 -9.56
N THR A 170 -10.31 -8.01 -9.83
CA THR A 170 -10.93 -9.00 -8.94
C THR A 170 -10.20 -9.16 -7.61
N THR A 171 -9.01 -8.56 -7.45
CA THR A 171 -8.18 -8.69 -6.25
C THR A 171 -8.18 -7.42 -5.38
N GLY A 172 -8.49 -6.26 -5.95
CA GLY A 172 -8.56 -4.98 -5.23
C GLY A 172 -8.46 -3.80 -6.19
N ASP A 173 -7.97 -2.66 -5.71
CA ASP A 173 -7.72 -1.49 -6.55
C ASP A 173 -6.25 -1.03 -6.55
N TYR A 174 -5.92 -0.17 -7.51
CA TYR A 174 -4.59 0.40 -7.72
C TYR A 174 -4.42 1.79 -7.08
N ARG A 175 -5.09 1.99 -5.94
CA ARG A 175 -4.99 3.19 -5.09
C ARG A 175 -5.48 4.45 -5.81
N TYR A 176 -5.25 5.58 -5.15
CA TYR A 176 -5.58 6.92 -5.62
C TYR A 176 -4.57 7.39 -6.66
N LEU A 177 -4.79 7.05 -7.93
CA LEU A 177 -3.92 7.49 -9.01
C LEU A 177 -4.12 8.98 -9.29
N GLU A 178 -3.02 9.72 -9.42
CA GLU A 178 -3.01 11.11 -9.84
C GLU A 178 -2.06 11.31 -11.02
N GLY A 179 -2.46 12.14 -11.97
CA GLY A 179 -1.55 12.60 -13.00
C GLY A 179 -2.20 13.52 -14.02
N ILE A 180 -1.83 13.37 -15.29
CA ILE A 180 -2.22 14.29 -16.36
C ILE A 180 -2.50 13.59 -17.69
N VAL A 181 -3.25 14.26 -18.56
CA VAL A 181 -3.18 14.07 -20.01
C VAL A 181 -2.33 15.19 -20.60
N ASP A 182 -1.31 14.84 -21.37
CA ASP A 182 -0.42 15.76 -22.09
C ASP A 182 -0.36 15.33 -23.56
N GLY A 183 -0.92 16.15 -24.46
CA GLY A 183 -1.14 15.78 -25.86
C GLY A 183 -2.00 14.51 -25.98
N ASP A 184 -1.43 13.43 -26.52
CA ASP A 184 -2.06 12.12 -26.69
C ASP A 184 -1.69 11.11 -25.58
N SER A 185 -1.09 11.58 -24.48
CA SER A 185 -0.47 10.71 -23.49
C SER A 185 -1.09 10.90 -22.11
N LEU A 186 -1.65 9.83 -21.54
CA LEU A 186 -2.09 9.74 -20.15
C LEU A 186 -0.93 9.24 -19.30
N LYS A 187 -0.68 9.93 -18.18
CA LYS A 187 0.29 9.51 -17.16
C LYS A 187 -0.36 9.59 -15.80
N LEU A 188 -0.22 8.53 -15.01
CA LEU A 188 -0.77 8.44 -13.66
C LEU A 188 0.26 7.79 -12.75
N SER A 189 0.34 8.23 -11.50
CA SER A 189 1.16 7.56 -10.49
C SER A 189 0.52 7.56 -9.11
N ALA A 190 0.96 6.62 -8.28
CA ALA A 190 0.70 6.58 -6.85
C ALA A 190 1.91 6.00 -6.12
N PHE A 191 2.19 6.55 -4.94
CA PHE A 191 3.20 6.02 -4.02
C PHE A 191 2.62 5.99 -2.60
N ASP A 192 2.56 4.81 -2.00
CA ASP A 192 1.93 4.61 -0.68
C ASP A 192 2.88 3.97 0.36
N GLY A 193 4.16 3.83 0.01
CA GLY A 193 5.17 3.17 0.83
C GLY A 193 5.19 1.63 0.72
N ALA A 194 4.16 1.00 0.13
CA ALA A 194 4.17 -0.41 -0.27
C ALA A 194 4.37 -0.56 -1.78
N HIS A 195 3.77 0.34 -2.55
CA HIS A 195 3.72 0.39 -3.99
C HIS A 195 4.38 1.65 -4.55
N ALA A 196 4.90 1.49 -5.76
CA ALA A 196 5.40 2.54 -6.61
C ALA A 196 4.76 2.31 -7.99
N PHE A 197 3.52 2.78 -8.17
CA PHE A 197 2.77 2.58 -9.41
C PHE A 197 2.93 3.73 -10.40
N LEU A 198 3.25 3.40 -11.65
CA LEU A 198 3.27 4.32 -12.78
C LEU A 198 2.51 3.70 -13.95
N PHE A 199 1.52 4.42 -14.46
CA PHE A 199 0.82 4.09 -15.70
C PHE A 199 1.15 5.14 -16.75
N THR A 200 1.54 4.68 -17.93
CA THR A 200 1.67 5.52 -19.12
C THR A 200 0.83 4.92 -20.24
N ALA A 201 0.05 5.74 -20.95
CA ALA A 201 -0.78 5.25 -22.03
C ALA A 201 -0.92 6.26 -23.16
N LYS A 202 -1.00 5.76 -24.39
CA LYS A 202 -1.47 6.52 -25.54
C LYS A 202 -3.00 6.52 -25.57
N VAL A 203 -3.55 7.73 -25.66
CA VAL A 203 -4.99 8.02 -25.66
C VAL A 203 -5.45 8.25 -27.10
N SER A 204 -6.33 7.37 -27.56
CA SER A 204 -7.16 7.61 -28.74
C SER A 204 -8.58 8.01 -28.31
N ASP A 205 -9.51 8.12 -29.25
CA ASP A 205 -10.87 8.55 -28.92
C ASP A 205 -11.64 7.49 -28.10
N SER A 206 -11.26 6.22 -28.19
CA SER A 206 -11.97 5.10 -27.53
C SER A 206 -11.06 4.05 -26.89
N THR A 207 -9.74 4.19 -27.00
CA THR A 207 -8.78 3.23 -26.43
C THR A 207 -7.62 3.88 -25.70
N LEU A 208 -7.18 3.23 -24.62
CA LEU A 208 -5.91 3.46 -23.95
C LEU A 208 -4.98 2.29 -24.25
N ASN A 209 -3.79 2.55 -24.75
CA ASN A 209 -2.77 1.52 -24.96
C ASN A 209 -1.54 1.92 -24.15
N GLY A 210 -1.24 1.14 -23.11
CA GLY A 210 -0.31 1.60 -22.09
C GLY A 210 0.54 0.52 -21.46
N ILE A 211 1.40 0.98 -20.57
CA ILE A 211 2.27 0.18 -19.73
C ILE A 211 2.02 0.57 -18.27
N PHE A 212 1.86 -0.45 -17.43
CA PHE A 212 1.84 -0.35 -15.98
C PHE A 212 3.20 -0.81 -15.43
N TYR A 213 3.79 0.00 -14.57
CA TYR A 213 4.99 -0.31 -13.82
C TYR A 213 4.68 -0.36 -12.33
N SER A 214 5.24 -1.36 -11.64
CA SER A 214 5.28 -1.42 -10.18
C SER A 214 6.73 -1.46 -9.75
N GLY A 215 7.28 -0.29 -9.38
CA GLY A 215 8.71 -0.08 -9.23
C GLY A 215 9.51 -0.44 -10.49
N ASN A 216 10.82 -0.63 -10.33
CA ASN A 216 11.74 -1.04 -11.41
C ASN A 216 11.78 -2.56 -11.67
N HIS A 217 10.86 -3.33 -11.09
CA HIS A 217 10.91 -4.81 -11.11
C HIS A 217 9.71 -5.47 -11.79
N SER A 218 8.64 -4.73 -12.06
CA SER A 218 7.46 -5.24 -12.78
C SER A 218 7.01 -4.28 -13.87
N ARG A 219 6.61 -4.85 -15.00
CA ARG A 219 6.15 -4.14 -16.19
C ARG A 219 5.09 -4.97 -16.92
N GLU A 220 3.91 -4.39 -17.10
CA GLU A 220 2.78 -5.03 -17.75
C GLU A 220 2.21 -4.12 -18.85
N SER A 221 1.91 -4.67 -20.04
CA SER A 221 1.10 -3.93 -21.01
C SER A 221 -0.37 -3.98 -20.60
N PHE A 222 -1.12 -2.94 -20.98
CA PHE A 222 -2.57 -2.97 -20.87
C PHE A 222 -3.23 -2.30 -22.08
N VAL A 223 -4.43 -2.78 -22.41
CA VAL A 223 -5.32 -2.15 -23.38
C VAL A 223 -6.65 -1.90 -22.69
N ALA A 224 -7.12 -0.66 -22.75
CA ALA A 224 -8.42 -0.29 -22.20
C ALA A 224 -9.34 0.24 -23.29
N LYS A 225 -10.62 -0.12 -23.22
CA LYS A 225 -11.68 0.37 -24.09
C LYS A 225 -12.77 1.03 -23.25
N ARG A 226 -13.27 2.17 -23.71
CA ARG A 226 -14.37 2.87 -23.03
C ARG A 226 -15.61 1.97 -22.99
N ASP A 227 -16.16 1.77 -21.80
CA ASP A 227 -17.37 0.97 -21.57
C ASP A 227 -18.01 1.37 -20.23
N ASP A 228 -19.00 2.27 -20.29
CA ASP A 228 -19.68 2.81 -19.10
C ASP A 228 -20.51 1.77 -18.34
N THR A 229 -20.74 0.60 -18.95
CA THR A 229 -21.54 -0.49 -18.38
C THR A 229 -20.68 -1.63 -17.82
N PHE A 230 -19.38 -1.62 -18.08
CA PHE A 230 -18.50 -2.70 -17.66
C PHE A 230 -18.44 -2.82 -16.14
N GLU A 231 -18.58 -4.04 -15.64
CA GLU A 231 -18.35 -4.39 -14.24
C GLU A 231 -17.55 -5.70 -14.16
N LEU A 232 -16.78 -5.83 -13.08
CA LEU A 232 -16.04 -7.04 -12.77
C LEU A 232 -16.98 -8.15 -12.25
N PRO A 233 -16.56 -9.42 -12.27
CA PRO A 233 -17.31 -10.51 -11.64
C PRO A 233 -17.62 -10.20 -10.16
N ASP A 234 -18.70 -10.80 -9.65
CA ASP A 234 -19.07 -10.67 -8.24
C ASP A 234 -17.96 -11.23 -7.34
N ALA A 235 -17.48 -10.38 -6.41
CA ALA A 235 -16.47 -10.74 -5.41
C ALA A 235 -16.91 -11.91 -4.52
N ASN A 236 -18.22 -12.17 -4.41
CA ASN A 236 -18.76 -13.22 -3.55
C ASN A 236 -18.76 -14.62 -4.18
N SER A 237 -18.47 -14.73 -5.49
CA SER A 237 -18.50 -16.00 -6.22
C SER A 237 -17.12 -16.53 -6.61
N LEU A 238 -16.05 -15.78 -6.33
CA LEU A 238 -14.70 -16.10 -6.80
C LEU A 238 -14.07 -17.23 -5.95
N THR A 239 -14.14 -17.09 -4.63
CA THR A 239 -13.70 -18.11 -3.68
C THR A 239 -14.91 -18.71 -2.98
N PHE A 240 -14.95 -20.03 -2.86
CA PHE A 240 -16.03 -20.78 -2.22
C PHE A 240 -15.50 -22.03 -1.50
N LEU A 241 -16.29 -22.57 -0.58
CA LEU A 241 -15.98 -23.86 0.06
C LEU A 241 -16.14 -25.01 -0.93
N LYS A 242 -15.19 -25.95 -0.92
CA LYS A 242 -15.32 -27.21 -1.66
C LYS A 242 -16.49 -28.02 -1.12
N GLU A 243 -17.07 -28.84 -1.98
CA GLU A 243 -18.13 -29.78 -1.61
C GLU A 243 -17.70 -30.67 -0.43
N GLY A 244 -18.59 -30.84 0.55
CA GLY A 244 -18.34 -31.59 1.79
C GLY A 244 -17.73 -30.77 2.93
N TYR A 245 -17.54 -29.45 2.76
CA TYR A 245 -17.15 -28.54 3.84
C TYR A 245 -18.24 -27.51 4.09
N ASP A 246 -18.60 -27.36 5.36
CA ASP A 246 -19.54 -26.32 5.83
C ASP A 246 -18.83 -25.23 6.65
N THR A 247 -17.59 -25.47 7.07
CA THR A 247 -16.82 -24.58 7.96
C THR A 247 -15.33 -24.52 7.61
N LEU A 248 -14.60 -23.63 8.28
CA LEU A 248 -13.15 -23.55 8.23
C LEU A 248 -12.50 -24.33 9.39
N ALA A 249 -11.27 -24.77 9.16
CA ALA A 249 -10.43 -25.36 10.19
C ALA A 249 -9.04 -24.73 10.08
N PHE A 250 -8.61 -24.03 11.13
CA PHE A 250 -7.28 -23.45 11.22
C PHE A 250 -6.81 -23.42 12.67
N SER A 251 -5.49 -23.45 12.86
CA SER A 251 -4.85 -23.15 14.12
C SER A 251 -3.48 -22.53 13.83
N PHE A 252 -3.29 -21.28 14.26
CA PHE A 252 -2.07 -20.51 13.99
C PHE A 252 -1.65 -19.68 15.20
N PRO A 253 -0.34 -19.39 15.35
CA PRO A 253 0.15 -18.61 16.48
C PRO A 253 -0.17 -17.11 16.33
N ASN A 254 -0.56 -16.46 17.42
CA ASN A 254 -0.55 -15.00 17.56
C ASN A 254 0.88 -14.47 17.86
N VAL A 255 1.00 -13.16 18.10
CA VAL A 255 2.29 -12.50 18.40
C VAL A 255 2.88 -12.93 19.75
N GLU A 256 2.05 -13.37 20.69
CA GLU A 256 2.45 -13.96 21.97
C GLU A 256 2.93 -15.41 21.85
N GLY A 257 2.68 -16.06 20.70
CA GLY A 257 3.01 -17.46 20.43
C GLY A 257 1.91 -18.46 20.79
N ASP A 258 0.77 -17.98 21.29
CA ASP A 258 -0.39 -18.82 21.59
C ASP A 258 -1.07 -19.28 20.30
N MET A 259 -1.36 -20.57 20.23
CA MET A 259 -2.12 -21.14 19.12
C MET A 259 -3.59 -20.78 19.27
N VAL A 260 -4.13 -20.07 18.29
CA VAL A 260 -5.56 -19.70 18.23
C VAL A 260 -6.23 -20.48 17.12
N SER A 261 -7.38 -21.06 17.42
CA SER A 261 -8.20 -21.86 16.50
C SER A 261 -9.62 -21.34 16.40
N LEU A 262 -10.31 -21.63 15.30
CA LEU A 262 -11.75 -21.30 15.18
C LEU A 262 -12.61 -22.06 16.22
N GLN A 263 -12.11 -23.17 16.76
CA GLN A 263 -12.81 -23.99 17.75
C GLN A 263 -12.67 -23.46 19.18
N ASP A 264 -11.87 -22.41 19.41
CA ASP A 264 -11.67 -21.83 20.73
C ASP A 264 -12.97 -21.21 21.27
N GLU A 265 -13.14 -21.23 22.59
CA GLU A 265 -14.34 -20.71 23.28
C GLU A 265 -14.67 -19.26 22.89
N ALA A 266 -13.66 -18.46 22.57
CA ALA A 266 -13.83 -17.07 22.14
C ALA A 266 -14.69 -16.90 20.87
N PHE A 267 -14.78 -17.93 20.03
CA PHE A 267 -15.48 -17.92 18.75
C PHE A 267 -16.76 -18.78 18.73
N LYS A 268 -17.02 -19.57 19.78
CA LYS A 268 -18.21 -20.44 19.85
C LYS A 268 -19.50 -19.63 20.02
N ASN A 269 -20.53 -19.97 19.24
CA ASN A 269 -21.83 -19.28 19.24
C ASN A 269 -21.70 -17.78 18.89
N LYS A 270 -20.71 -17.41 18.07
CA LYS A 270 -20.43 -16.04 17.65
C LYS A 270 -20.49 -15.94 16.13
N VAL A 271 -20.86 -14.78 15.63
CA VAL A 271 -20.58 -14.41 14.24
C VAL A 271 -19.09 -14.12 14.14
N VAL A 272 -18.39 -14.81 13.24
CA VAL A 272 -16.94 -14.68 13.08
C VAL A 272 -16.59 -14.21 11.68
N LEU A 273 -15.81 -13.13 11.60
CA LEU A 273 -15.20 -12.68 10.35
C LEU A 273 -13.74 -13.16 10.33
N VAL A 274 -13.41 -14.02 9.37
CA VAL A 274 -12.04 -14.49 9.15
C VAL A 274 -11.43 -13.69 8.00
N GLN A 275 -10.42 -12.87 8.30
CA GLN A 275 -9.75 -12.00 7.34
C GLN A 275 -8.44 -12.65 6.87
N ILE A 276 -8.40 -13.15 5.64
CA ILE A 276 -7.15 -13.63 5.01
C ILE A 276 -6.42 -12.41 4.46
N MET A 277 -5.20 -12.15 4.95
CA MET A 277 -4.50 -10.89 4.67
C MET A 277 -2.97 -11.03 4.66
N GLY A 278 -2.29 -9.95 4.30
CA GLY A 278 -0.86 -9.76 4.54
C GLY A 278 -0.59 -8.31 4.93
N THR A 279 0.28 -8.07 5.91
CA THR A 279 0.62 -6.73 6.41
C THR A 279 1.26 -5.82 5.35
N TRP A 280 1.78 -6.44 4.30
CA TRP A 280 2.37 -5.81 3.13
C TRP A 280 1.37 -5.38 2.05
N CYS A 281 0.09 -5.75 2.17
CA CYS A 281 -0.94 -5.46 1.18
C CYS A 281 -1.75 -4.20 1.58
N PRO A 282 -1.73 -3.13 0.76
CA PRO A 282 -2.50 -1.91 1.04
C PRO A 282 -4.01 -2.08 1.05
N ASN A 283 -4.56 -2.98 0.23
CA ASN A 283 -6.00 -3.28 0.27
C ASN A 283 -6.38 -3.98 1.60
N CYS A 284 -5.50 -4.85 2.12
CA CYS A 284 -5.66 -5.42 3.46
C CYS A 284 -5.58 -4.35 4.57
N LEU A 285 -4.72 -3.34 4.41
CA LEU A 285 -4.64 -2.22 5.35
C LEU A 285 -5.96 -1.44 5.39
N ASP A 286 -6.55 -1.13 4.23
CA ASP A 286 -7.81 -0.39 4.20
C ASP A 286 -9.00 -1.21 4.72
N GLU A 287 -9.04 -2.52 4.45
CA GLU A 287 -10.01 -3.43 5.05
C GLU A 287 -9.84 -3.49 6.58
N THR A 288 -8.60 -3.59 7.07
CA THR A 288 -8.28 -3.61 8.51
C THR A 288 -8.69 -2.29 9.20
N LYS A 289 -8.44 -1.15 8.56
CA LYS A 289 -8.90 0.16 9.04
C LYS A 289 -10.43 0.21 9.09
N PHE A 290 -11.10 -0.34 8.08
CA PHE A 290 -12.55 -0.43 8.05
C PHE A 290 -13.08 -1.30 9.20
N TYR A 291 -12.59 -2.52 9.39
CA TYR A 291 -13.00 -3.40 10.49
C TYR A 291 -12.75 -2.80 11.85
N THR A 292 -11.57 -2.20 12.05
CA THR A 292 -11.24 -1.50 13.30
C THR A 292 -12.23 -0.39 13.60
N LYS A 293 -12.61 0.43 12.59
CA LYS A 293 -13.62 1.48 12.76
C LYS A 293 -15.02 0.90 13.00
N TYR A 294 -15.38 -0.16 12.27
CA TYR A 294 -16.69 -0.80 12.37
C TYR A 294 -16.91 -1.39 13.76
N LEU A 295 -15.95 -2.16 14.28
CA LEU A 295 -16.03 -2.76 15.63
C LEU A 295 -16.10 -1.71 16.74
N LYS A 296 -15.37 -0.59 16.59
CA LYS A 296 -15.44 0.53 17.53
C LYS A 296 -16.82 1.21 17.52
N SER A 297 -17.46 1.30 16.36
CA SER A 297 -18.74 1.99 16.19
C SER A 297 -19.96 1.08 16.46
N ASN A 298 -19.79 -0.23 16.33
CA ASN A 298 -20.83 -1.25 16.47
C ASN A 298 -20.36 -2.32 17.45
N GLN A 299 -20.19 -1.94 18.72
CA GLN A 299 -19.77 -2.88 19.76
C GLN A 299 -20.83 -3.96 19.95
N ASN A 300 -20.44 -5.21 19.75
CA ASN A 300 -21.29 -6.36 19.94
C ASN A 300 -20.43 -7.57 20.34
N ASP A 301 -20.70 -8.14 21.52
CA ASP A 301 -19.92 -9.26 22.05
C ASP A 301 -20.11 -10.57 21.27
N ASP A 302 -21.15 -10.64 20.43
CA ASP A 302 -21.45 -11.74 19.53
C ASP A 302 -20.77 -11.63 18.16
N LEU A 303 -20.08 -10.52 17.89
CA LEU A 303 -19.27 -10.34 16.68
C LEU A 303 -17.78 -10.46 17.01
N LYS A 304 -17.09 -11.38 16.34
CA LYS A 304 -15.64 -11.57 16.46
C LYS A 304 -14.97 -11.43 15.10
N VAL A 305 -13.72 -10.99 15.13
CA VAL A 305 -12.85 -10.92 13.96
C VAL A 305 -11.55 -11.64 14.30
N VAL A 306 -10.97 -12.35 13.33
CA VAL A 306 -9.64 -12.94 13.43
C VAL A 306 -8.99 -12.84 12.06
N ALA A 307 -7.75 -12.36 12.01
CA ALA A 307 -7.00 -12.27 10.77
C ALA A 307 -5.98 -13.41 10.64
N LEU A 308 -5.83 -13.94 9.44
CA LEU A 308 -4.85 -14.95 9.06
C LEU A 308 -3.83 -14.28 8.14
N ALA A 309 -2.64 -13.99 8.66
CA ALA A 309 -1.57 -13.29 7.96
C ALA A 309 -0.69 -14.26 7.16
N PHE A 310 -0.57 -13.99 5.85
CA PHE A 310 0.31 -14.65 4.91
C PHE A 310 1.41 -13.67 4.50
N GLU A 311 2.56 -13.81 5.11
CA GLU A 311 3.66 -12.84 5.04
C GLU A 311 4.73 -13.25 4.03
N TYR A 312 5.21 -12.32 3.22
CA TYR A 312 6.42 -12.56 2.41
C TYR A 312 7.71 -12.49 3.24
N ALA A 313 7.64 -12.04 4.50
CA ALA A 313 8.80 -11.80 5.34
C ALA A 313 9.62 -13.09 5.48
N LYS A 314 10.95 -12.99 5.26
CA LYS A 314 11.83 -14.18 5.15
C LYS A 314 11.90 -14.99 6.45
N THR A 315 11.68 -14.37 7.61
CA THR A 315 11.72 -15.04 8.91
C THR A 315 10.43 -14.83 9.68
N LYS A 316 10.16 -15.74 10.63
CA LYS A 316 8.99 -15.69 11.50
C LYS A 316 9.00 -14.42 12.37
N GLU A 317 10.15 -14.02 12.86
CA GLU A 317 10.33 -12.84 13.71
C GLU A 317 10.03 -11.56 12.93
N ALA A 318 10.49 -11.47 11.68
CA ALA A 318 10.19 -10.33 10.81
C ALA A 318 8.69 -10.26 10.47
N ALA A 319 8.06 -11.41 10.23
CA ALA A 319 6.62 -11.49 9.99
C ALA A 319 5.81 -10.97 11.20
N PHE A 320 6.13 -11.42 12.41
CA PHE A 320 5.46 -10.93 13.62
C PHE A 320 5.72 -9.45 13.89
N LYS A 321 6.94 -8.95 13.64
CA LYS A 321 7.23 -7.52 13.76
C LYS A 321 6.34 -6.67 12.85
N SER A 322 6.04 -7.12 11.64
CA SER A 322 5.11 -6.44 10.73
C SER A 322 3.66 -6.51 11.23
N ILE A 323 3.24 -7.65 11.79
CA ILE A 323 1.93 -7.83 12.40
C ILE A 323 1.74 -6.88 13.59
N GLU A 324 2.69 -6.86 14.53
CA GLU A 324 2.68 -5.96 15.70
C GLU A 324 2.66 -4.49 15.27
N ARG A 325 3.43 -4.14 14.24
CA ARG A 325 3.43 -2.78 13.68
C ARG A 325 2.05 -2.40 13.18
N LEU A 326 1.40 -3.27 12.38
CA LEU A 326 0.04 -3.03 11.90
C LEU A 326 -0.94 -2.87 13.07
N GLN A 327 -0.93 -3.81 14.03
CA GLN A 327 -1.81 -3.78 15.20
C GLN A 327 -1.66 -2.48 15.98
N LYS A 328 -0.43 -2.05 16.27
CA LYS A 328 -0.13 -0.82 17.01
C LYS A 328 -0.51 0.45 16.23
N ARG A 329 -0.14 0.54 14.95
CA ARG A 329 -0.35 1.76 14.14
C ARG A 329 -1.83 1.99 13.82
N ILE A 330 -2.63 0.93 13.70
CA ILE A 330 -4.06 1.03 13.39
C ILE A 330 -4.95 0.87 14.63
N GLY A 331 -4.42 0.31 15.72
CA GLY A 331 -5.17 0.01 16.93
C GLY A 331 -6.18 -1.11 16.69
N VAL A 332 -5.70 -2.21 16.09
CA VAL A 332 -6.50 -3.38 15.71
C VAL A 332 -6.94 -4.11 17.00
N PRO A 333 -8.25 -4.26 17.25
CA PRO A 333 -8.77 -4.80 18.52
C PRO A 333 -8.96 -6.33 18.49
N TYR A 334 -8.42 -7.02 17.49
CA TYR A 334 -8.62 -8.45 17.26
C TYR A 334 -7.31 -9.17 16.95
N PRO A 335 -7.22 -10.49 17.18
CA PRO A 335 -6.00 -11.24 16.93
C PRO A 335 -5.67 -11.32 15.44
N ILE A 336 -4.37 -11.15 15.13
CA ILE A 336 -3.79 -11.44 13.82
C ILE A 336 -2.83 -12.62 14.00
N LEU A 337 -3.12 -13.71 13.32
CA LEU A 337 -2.41 -14.98 13.45
C LEU A 337 -1.47 -15.17 12.27
N LEU A 338 -0.24 -15.63 12.51
CA LEU A 338 0.72 -15.88 11.45
C LEU A 338 0.47 -17.26 10.82
N ALA A 339 -0.26 -17.28 9.71
CA ALA A 339 -0.58 -18.50 8.97
C ALA A 339 0.57 -18.98 8.08
N GLN A 340 1.33 -18.05 7.52
CA GLN A 340 2.47 -18.32 6.64
C GLN A 340 3.49 -17.18 6.69
N TYR A 341 4.77 -17.52 6.55
CA TYR A 341 5.85 -16.57 6.28
C TYR A 341 6.77 -17.11 5.18
N GLY A 342 7.68 -16.27 4.69
CA GLY A 342 8.65 -16.59 3.64
C GLY A 342 8.09 -16.59 2.21
N THR A 343 6.77 -16.50 2.05
CA THR A 343 6.11 -16.42 0.75
C THR A 343 4.67 -15.94 0.88
N ALA A 344 4.22 -15.15 -0.08
CA ALA A 344 2.83 -14.75 -0.25
C ALA A 344 2.11 -15.59 -1.33
N ASP A 345 2.70 -16.71 -1.76
CA ASP A 345 2.16 -17.56 -2.82
C ASP A 345 0.78 -18.10 -2.43
N LYS A 346 -0.18 -17.93 -3.35
CA LYS A 346 -1.60 -18.26 -3.15
C LYS A 346 -1.87 -19.76 -3.15
N ALA A 347 -1.10 -20.56 -3.90
CA ALA A 347 -1.24 -22.00 -3.92
C ALA A 347 -0.74 -22.60 -2.59
N LYS A 348 0.40 -22.11 -2.08
CA LYS A 348 0.89 -22.49 -0.75
C LYS A 348 -0.05 -22.05 0.37
N ALA A 349 -0.62 -20.85 0.24
CA ALA A 349 -1.63 -20.38 1.19
C ALA A 349 -2.88 -21.27 1.18
N GLN A 350 -3.29 -21.76 0.02
CA GLN A 350 -4.41 -22.69 -0.09
C GLN A 350 -4.14 -24.03 0.63
N GLU A 351 -2.90 -24.52 0.67
CA GLU A 351 -2.57 -25.73 1.45
C GLU A 351 -2.89 -25.58 2.95
N LYS A 352 -2.86 -24.34 3.46
CA LYS A 352 -3.22 -24.02 4.84
C LYS A 352 -4.72 -23.92 5.07
N LEU A 353 -5.49 -23.68 4.01
CA LEU A 353 -6.95 -23.57 4.03
C LEU A 353 -7.54 -24.48 2.93
N PRO A 354 -7.37 -25.81 3.04
CA PRO A 354 -7.67 -26.74 1.95
C PRO A 354 -9.17 -26.85 1.64
N MET A 355 -10.04 -26.40 2.55
CA MET A 355 -11.48 -26.33 2.36
C MET A 355 -11.90 -25.30 1.31
N LEU A 356 -11.06 -24.30 1.02
CA LEU A 356 -11.32 -23.33 -0.04
C LEU A 356 -10.95 -23.89 -1.41
N ASN A 357 -11.79 -23.60 -2.41
CA ASN A 357 -11.52 -23.94 -3.81
C ASN A 357 -10.19 -23.35 -4.30
N HIS A 358 -9.86 -22.12 -3.88
CA HIS A 358 -8.56 -21.46 -4.00
C HIS A 358 -8.54 -20.15 -3.20
N ILE A 359 -7.35 -19.62 -2.89
CA ILE A 359 -7.19 -18.26 -2.36
C ILE A 359 -6.83 -17.34 -3.53
N LEU A 360 -7.79 -16.56 -4.04
CA LEU A 360 -7.56 -15.72 -5.21
C LEU A 360 -6.88 -14.39 -4.87
N SER A 361 -7.16 -13.82 -3.70
CA SER A 361 -6.72 -12.47 -3.34
C SER A 361 -6.39 -12.33 -1.87
N TYR A 362 -5.50 -11.38 -1.60
CA TYR A 362 -5.41 -10.72 -0.31
C TYR A 362 -5.90 -9.26 -0.48
N PRO A 363 -6.92 -8.81 0.28
CA PRO A 363 -7.62 -9.59 1.30
C PRO A 363 -8.67 -10.55 0.73
N THR A 364 -9.13 -11.48 1.57
CA THR A 364 -10.39 -12.22 1.40
C THR A 364 -11.06 -12.34 2.77
N THR A 365 -12.35 -12.02 2.87
CA THR A 365 -13.10 -12.13 4.13
C THR A 365 -14.13 -13.25 4.06
N ILE A 366 -14.13 -14.09 5.09
CA ILE A 366 -15.06 -15.21 5.25
C ILE A 366 -15.99 -14.91 6.42
N PHE A 367 -17.30 -14.95 6.16
CA PHE A 367 -18.34 -14.69 7.13
C PHE A 367 -18.89 -16.02 7.65
N ILE A 368 -18.79 -16.22 8.96
CA ILE A 368 -19.22 -17.43 9.65
C ILE A 368 -20.34 -17.05 10.63
N ASP A 369 -21.44 -17.80 10.63
CA ASP A 369 -22.55 -17.57 11.57
C ASP A 369 -22.31 -18.20 12.95
N LYS A 370 -23.29 -18.04 13.85
CA LYS A 370 -23.21 -18.55 15.23
C LYS A 370 -23.17 -20.09 15.30
N ASN A 371 -23.63 -20.79 14.28
CA ASN A 371 -23.55 -22.26 14.20
C ASN A 371 -22.19 -22.74 13.69
N GLY A 372 -21.32 -21.81 13.25
CA GLY A 372 -20.02 -22.12 12.69
C GLY A 372 -20.04 -22.39 11.19
N GLU A 373 -21.16 -22.12 10.49
CA GLU A 373 -21.29 -22.34 9.05
C GLU A 373 -20.77 -21.12 8.26
N VAL A 374 -20.07 -21.36 7.15
CA VAL A 374 -19.64 -20.28 6.24
C VAL A 374 -20.82 -19.83 5.40
N ARG A 375 -21.20 -18.55 5.53
CA ARG A 375 -22.37 -17.96 4.87
C ARG A 375 -22.05 -17.11 3.66
N LYS A 376 -20.83 -16.57 3.61
CA LYS A 376 -20.34 -15.73 2.51
C LYS A 376 -18.82 -15.71 2.51
N ILE A 377 -18.22 -15.69 1.33
CA ILE A 377 -16.80 -15.41 1.14
C ILE A 377 -16.70 -14.24 0.19
N HIS A 378 -16.03 -13.16 0.59
CA HIS A 378 -15.84 -11.96 -0.21
C HIS A 378 -14.36 -11.82 -0.57
N THR A 379 -14.06 -11.96 -1.87
CA THR A 379 -12.70 -11.95 -2.39
C THR A 379 -12.27 -10.55 -2.82
N GLY A 380 -11.09 -10.11 -2.37
CA GLY A 380 -10.58 -8.77 -2.61
C GLY A 380 -11.23 -7.72 -1.69
N PHE A 381 -10.84 -6.47 -1.88
CA PHE A 381 -11.46 -5.34 -1.19
C PHE A 381 -11.46 -4.12 -2.09
N ASN A 382 -12.64 -3.51 -2.24
CA ASN A 382 -12.79 -2.22 -2.91
C ASN A 382 -12.43 -1.13 -1.91
N GLY A 383 -11.21 -0.61 -2.00
CA GLY A 383 -10.72 0.44 -1.14
C GLY A 383 -11.41 1.78 -1.37
N PRO A 384 -11.19 2.76 -0.49
CA PRO A 384 -11.77 4.09 -0.60
C PRO A 384 -11.56 4.79 -1.97
N ALA A 385 -10.47 4.48 -2.68
CA ALA A 385 -10.20 4.99 -4.03
C ALA A 385 -11.27 4.60 -5.08
N THR A 386 -12.13 3.63 -4.77
CA THR A 386 -13.20 3.15 -5.66
C THR A 386 -14.53 3.91 -5.53
N GLY A 387 -14.59 4.94 -4.68
CA GLY A 387 -15.74 5.83 -4.53
C GLY A 387 -17.03 5.09 -4.14
N GLU A 388 -18.07 5.20 -4.97
CA GLU A 388 -19.39 4.59 -4.74
C GLU A 388 -19.33 3.07 -4.47
N LYS A 389 -18.37 2.35 -5.06
CA LYS A 389 -18.21 0.91 -4.80
C LYS A 389 -17.77 0.61 -3.37
N HIS A 390 -16.94 1.46 -2.78
CA HIS A 390 -16.56 1.35 -1.37
C HIS A 390 -17.74 1.67 -0.44
N ILE A 391 -18.57 2.65 -0.81
CA ILE A 391 -19.79 3.02 -0.07
C ILE A 391 -20.79 1.86 -0.08
N ALA A 392 -21.04 1.28 -1.25
CA ALA A 392 -21.90 0.11 -1.41
C ALA A 392 -21.41 -1.08 -0.58
N PHE A 393 -20.11 -1.40 -0.66
CA PHE A 393 -19.50 -2.46 0.15
C PHE A 393 -19.75 -2.27 1.65
N LYS A 394 -19.53 -1.05 2.18
CA LYS A 394 -19.75 -0.75 3.61
C LYS A 394 -21.19 -1.01 4.04
N LYS A 395 -22.15 -0.62 3.20
CA LYS A 395 -23.58 -0.83 3.45
C LYS A 395 -23.91 -2.32 3.46
N GLU A 396 -23.55 -3.04 2.39
CA GLU A 396 -23.80 -4.49 2.25
C GLU A 396 -23.13 -5.29 3.39
N PHE A 397 -21.92 -4.91 3.78
CA PHE A 397 -21.22 -5.51 4.92
C PHE A 397 -22.02 -5.35 6.21
N SER A 398 -22.44 -4.11 6.52
CA SER A 398 -23.18 -3.82 7.75
C SER A 398 -24.53 -4.53 7.80
N GLU A 399 -25.24 -4.57 6.68
CA GLU A 399 -26.52 -5.25 6.56
C GLU A 399 -26.35 -6.76 6.76
N PHE A 400 -25.37 -7.38 6.11
CA PHE A 400 -25.14 -8.81 6.21
C PHE A 400 -24.69 -9.24 7.61
N VAL A 401 -23.78 -8.49 8.24
CA VAL A 401 -23.37 -8.76 9.64
C VAL A 401 -24.57 -8.63 10.59
N THR A 402 -25.45 -7.65 10.37
CA THR A 402 -26.68 -7.49 11.17
C THR A 402 -27.62 -8.69 11.02
N ILE A 403 -27.76 -9.24 9.81
CA ILE A 403 -28.55 -10.46 9.58
C ILE A 403 -27.98 -11.61 10.42
N LEU A 404 -26.68 -11.90 10.31
CA LEU A 404 -26.04 -12.99 11.04
C LEU A 404 -26.13 -12.83 12.57
N LEU A 405 -26.15 -11.60 13.06
CA LEU A 405 -26.27 -11.33 14.50
C LEU A 405 -27.70 -11.51 15.03
N ASN A 406 -28.72 -11.42 14.18
CA ASN A 406 -30.14 -11.53 14.54
C ASN A 406 -30.73 -12.93 14.32
N GLU A 407 -30.03 -13.81 13.61
CA GLU A 407 -30.27 -15.25 13.60
C GLU A 407 -29.91 -15.86 14.97
#